data_AF-A0A972FUL2-F1
#
_entry.id   AF-A0A972FUL2-F1
#
_cell.length_a   1.000
_cell.length_b   1.000
_cell.length_c   1.000
_cell.angle_alpha   90.00
_cell.angle_beta   90.00
_cell.angle_gamma   90.00
#
_symmetry.space_group_name_H-M   'P 1'
#
loop_
_entity.id
_entity.type
_entity.pdbx_description
1 polymer ?
#
loop_
_entity_poly.entity_id
_entity_poly.type
_entity_poly.pdbx_seq_one_letter_code
_entity_poly.pdbx_strand_id
1 'polypeptide(L)'
;MDELVFTIATKVAEHYGKMLTKFRPARPGSEYLEQNLITLFGHQYLLARPDGAFFSEVPFMGKNSERGWPNRLDAFAFCGDTGYLIEAKGIGENPANIAKVVADLERLNSPQLQDSLDIMFKDRSHVQPNQIKKLVLADCWKKEIADSWQDPSGKLIEDAAKVEIALSTKSIHIGTFNKYHYYLLIAQVMESAQTCHAE
;
A
#
# COMPACT_ATOMS: atom_id res chain seq x y z
N MET A 1 -5.43 7.90 9.19
CA MET A 1 -5.38 6.56 8.59
C MET A 1 -6.70 5.88 8.86
N ASP A 2 -7.21 5.14 7.88
CA ASP A 2 -8.41 4.33 8.02
C ASP A 2 -8.22 3.28 9.14
N GLU A 3 -9.20 3.14 10.01
CA GLU A 3 -9.12 2.26 11.19
C GLU A 3 -9.01 0.78 10.81
N LEU A 4 -9.69 0.35 9.74
CA LEU A 4 -9.60 -1.01 9.24
C LEU A 4 -8.19 -1.28 8.71
N VAL A 5 -7.63 -0.36 7.93
CA VAL A 5 -6.25 -0.50 7.40
C VAL A 5 -5.24 -0.64 8.54
N PHE A 6 -5.33 0.23 9.55
CA PHE A 6 -4.44 0.16 10.70
C PHE A 6 -4.59 -1.16 11.46
N THR A 7 -5.84 -1.59 11.71
CA THR A 7 -6.14 -2.86 12.38
C THR A 7 -5.56 -4.07 11.64
N ILE A 8 -5.79 -4.14 10.32
CA ILE A 8 -5.25 -5.20 9.46
C ILE A 8 -3.72 -5.20 9.54
N ALA A 9 -3.09 -4.04 9.41
CA ALA A 9 -1.64 -3.95 9.43
C ALA A 9 -1.03 -4.34 10.79
N THR A 10 -1.68 -4.01 11.91
CA THR A 10 -1.29 -4.52 13.22
C THR A 10 -1.36 -6.05 13.27
N LYS A 11 -2.42 -6.67 12.73
CA LYS A 11 -2.53 -8.12 12.64
C LYS A 11 -1.52 -8.76 11.71
N VAL A 12 -1.18 -8.10 10.60
CA VAL A 12 -0.08 -8.51 9.72
C VAL A 12 1.23 -8.50 10.49
N ALA A 13 1.56 -7.42 11.21
CA ALA A 13 2.80 -7.33 11.98
C ALA A 13 2.88 -8.42 13.07
N GLU A 14 1.80 -8.64 13.82
CA GLU A 14 1.71 -9.70 14.83
C GLU A 14 1.91 -11.10 14.22
N HIS A 15 1.21 -11.41 13.13
CA HIS A 15 1.27 -12.72 12.50
C HIS A 15 2.62 -12.95 11.82
N TYR A 16 3.11 -11.93 11.11
CA TYR A 16 4.38 -12.01 10.40
C TYR A 16 5.54 -12.17 11.36
N GLY A 17 5.54 -11.43 12.48
CA GLY A 17 6.54 -11.60 13.54
C GLY A 17 6.62 -13.05 14.02
N LYS A 18 5.47 -13.72 14.23
CA LYS A 18 5.44 -15.15 14.59
C LYS A 18 6.01 -16.03 13.48
N MET A 19 5.69 -15.78 12.21
CA MET A 19 6.23 -16.55 11.08
C MET A 19 7.76 -16.44 11.00
N LEU A 20 8.30 -15.23 11.19
CA LEU A 20 9.73 -14.95 11.11
C LEU A 20 10.56 -15.60 12.24
N THR A 21 9.93 -16.04 13.32
CA THR A 21 10.58 -16.91 14.33
C THR A 21 10.78 -18.34 13.83
N LYS A 22 9.97 -18.78 12.84
CA LYS A 22 9.99 -20.15 12.29
C LYS A 22 10.79 -20.23 10.99
N PHE A 23 10.59 -19.28 10.09
CA PHE A 23 11.28 -19.23 8.79
C PHE A 23 11.38 -17.77 8.31
N ARG A 24 12.55 -17.40 7.78
CA ARG A 24 12.81 -16.05 7.28
C ARG A 24 13.01 -16.11 5.75
N PRO A 25 11.97 -15.82 4.96
CA PRO A 25 12.04 -15.83 3.50
C PRO A 25 12.69 -14.54 2.99
N ALA A 26 13.89 -14.23 3.47
CA ALA A 26 14.62 -13.03 3.07
C ALA A 26 15.60 -13.34 1.93
N ARG A 27 15.71 -12.44 0.95
CA ARG A 27 16.78 -12.50 -0.05
C ARG A 27 18.14 -12.22 0.62
N PRO A 28 19.27 -12.62 0.00
CA PRO A 28 20.58 -12.10 0.41
C PRO A 28 20.52 -10.57 0.48
N GLY A 29 20.80 -9.99 1.63
CA GLY A 29 20.57 -8.56 1.88
C GLY A 29 19.41 -8.23 2.81
N SER A 30 18.65 -9.22 3.30
CA SER A 30 17.58 -9.11 4.33
C SER A 30 16.22 -8.57 3.86
N GLU A 31 16.02 -8.41 2.55
CA GLU A 31 14.77 -7.95 1.93
C GLU A 31 13.66 -8.98 1.98
N TYR A 32 12.47 -8.56 2.44
CA TYR A 32 11.25 -9.34 2.25
C TYR A 32 10.69 -9.12 0.84
N LEU A 33 10.08 -10.17 0.31
CA LEU A 33 9.38 -10.09 -0.95
C LEU A 33 8.09 -9.29 -0.77
N GLU A 34 7.88 -8.29 -1.62
CA GLU A 34 6.65 -7.48 -1.71
C GLU A 34 5.40 -8.38 -1.75
N GLN A 35 5.48 -9.51 -2.46
CA GLN A 35 4.42 -10.51 -2.55
C GLN A 35 4.05 -11.14 -1.20
N ASN A 36 5.00 -11.34 -0.27
CA ASN A 36 4.69 -11.83 1.07
C ASN A 36 3.85 -10.81 1.83
N LEU A 37 4.18 -9.53 1.70
CA LEU A 37 3.46 -8.45 2.36
C LEU A 37 2.02 -8.36 1.85
N ILE A 38 1.86 -8.38 0.52
CA ILE A 38 0.54 -8.43 -0.13
C ILE A 38 -0.27 -9.65 0.32
N THR A 39 0.35 -10.84 0.34
CA THR A 39 -0.31 -12.09 0.73
C THR A 39 -0.80 -12.03 2.17
N LEU A 40 0.04 -11.57 3.10
CA LEU A 40 -0.31 -11.47 4.51
C LEU A 40 -1.37 -10.42 4.77
N PHE A 41 -1.28 -9.27 4.09
CA PHE A 41 -2.29 -8.23 4.18
C PHE A 41 -3.63 -8.71 3.64
N GLY A 42 -3.65 -9.37 2.48
CA GLY A 42 -4.87 -9.95 1.92
C GLY A 42 -5.50 -11.01 2.82
N HIS A 43 -4.68 -11.88 3.42
CA HIS A 43 -5.17 -12.87 4.38
C HIS A 43 -5.85 -12.19 5.59
N GLN A 44 -5.20 -11.20 6.20
CA GLN A 44 -5.78 -10.47 7.33
C GLN A 44 -6.99 -9.62 6.93
N TYR A 45 -7.00 -9.06 5.72
CA TYR A 45 -8.14 -8.34 5.16
C TYR A 45 -9.37 -9.25 5.07
N LEU A 46 -9.24 -10.45 4.49
CA LEU A 46 -10.37 -11.38 4.34
C LEU A 46 -10.86 -11.96 5.67
N LEU A 47 -10.00 -12.05 6.69
CA LEU A 47 -10.43 -12.37 8.06
C LEU A 47 -11.26 -11.24 8.68
N ALA A 48 -10.87 -9.98 8.43
CA ALA A 48 -11.57 -8.80 8.95
C ALA A 48 -12.85 -8.46 8.17
N ARG A 49 -12.89 -8.80 6.88
CA ARG A 49 -14.00 -8.56 5.94
C ARG A 49 -14.33 -9.84 5.17
N PRO A 50 -15.05 -10.80 5.78
CA PRO A 50 -15.40 -12.06 5.13
C PRO A 50 -16.31 -11.90 3.90
N ASP A 51 -17.01 -10.77 3.80
CA ASP A 51 -17.85 -10.34 2.68
C ASP A 51 -17.09 -9.48 1.64
N GLY A 52 -15.80 -9.22 1.88
CA GLY A 52 -14.93 -8.49 0.96
C GLY A 52 -14.26 -9.39 -0.08
N ALA A 53 -13.56 -8.76 -1.00
CA ALA A 53 -12.71 -9.41 -1.98
C ALA A 53 -11.29 -8.85 -1.93
N PHE A 54 -10.32 -9.69 -2.27
CA PHE A 54 -8.91 -9.33 -2.36
C PHE A 54 -8.30 -9.99 -3.60
N PHE A 55 -7.68 -9.18 -4.46
CA PHE A 55 -7.02 -9.61 -5.67
C PHE A 55 -5.58 -9.12 -5.66
N SER A 56 -4.63 -10.00 -5.99
CA SER A 56 -3.25 -9.63 -6.27
C SER A 56 -3.03 -9.47 -7.78
N GLU A 57 -2.00 -8.72 -8.17
CA GLU A 57 -1.55 -8.60 -9.57
C GLU A 57 -2.67 -8.13 -10.52
N VAL A 58 -3.35 -7.04 -10.14
CA VAL A 58 -4.52 -6.54 -10.88
C VAL A 58 -4.05 -5.76 -12.11
N PRO A 59 -4.47 -6.15 -13.33
CA PRO A 59 -4.02 -5.49 -14.55
C PRO A 59 -4.57 -4.06 -14.64
N PHE A 60 -3.78 -3.12 -15.15
CA PHE A 60 -4.25 -1.77 -15.49
C PHE A 60 -3.63 -1.23 -16.79
N MET A 61 -4.29 -0.26 -17.42
CA MET A 61 -3.84 0.36 -18.65
C MET A 61 -2.75 1.41 -18.38
N GLY A 62 -1.71 1.43 -19.21
CA GLY A 62 -0.61 2.40 -19.10
C GLY A 62 -0.85 3.66 -19.93
N LYS A 63 -0.02 4.69 -19.72
CA LYS A 63 -0.05 5.96 -20.49
C LYS A 63 0.01 5.79 -22.02
N ASN A 64 0.51 4.66 -22.52
CA ASN A 64 0.72 4.39 -23.96
C ASN A 64 0.05 3.09 -24.44
N SER A 65 -1.06 2.65 -23.82
CA SER A 65 -1.63 1.33 -24.16
C SER A 65 -2.52 1.35 -25.40
N GLU A 66 -1.92 1.45 -26.59
CA GLU A 66 -2.54 0.97 -27.83
C GLU A 66 -2.60 -0.58 -27.87
N ARG A 67 -1.93 -1.27 -26.94
CA ARG A 67 -1.74 -2.74 -26.91
C ARG A 67 -2.24 -3.44 -25.63
N GLY A 68 -3.30 -2.95 -24.98
CA GLY A 68 -3.97 -3.69 -23.90
C GLY A 68 -3.55 -3.31 -22.47
N TRP A 69 -3.33 -4.28 -21.59
CA TRP A 69 -3.16 -4.10 -20.13
C TRP A 69 -1.72 -4.42 -19.67
N PRO A 70 -0.72 -3.57 -19.97
CA PRO A 70 0.69 -3.92 -19.78
C PRO A 70 1.17 -3.85 -18.33
N ASN A 71 0.44 -3.14 -17.46
CA ASN A 71 0.88 -2.86 -16.10
C ASN A 71 0.05 -3.61 -15.07
N ARG A 72 0.56 -3.67 -13.83
CA ARG A 72 -0.08 -4.36 -12.71
C ARG A 72 -0.01 -3.54 -11.45
N LEU A 73 -1.15 -3.44 -10.78
CA LEU A 73 -1.28 -3.01 -9.40
C LEU A 73 -1.01 -4.22 -8.52
N ASP A 74 -0.20 -4.06 -7.48
CA ASP A 74 0.19 -5.21 -6.64
C ASP A 74 -1.02 -5.88 -5.98
N ALA A 75 -2.00 -5.09 -5.50
CA ALA A 75 -3.29 -5.62 -5.08
C ALA A 75 -4.45 -4.62 -5.13
N PHE A 76 -5.65 -5.16 -5.23
CA PHE A 76 -6.92 -4.45 -5.03
C PHE A 76 -7.78 -5.19 -4.01
N ALA A 77 -8.29 -4.48 -3.03
CA ALA A 77 -9.23 -5.01 -2.05
C ALA A 77 -10.51 -4.18 -2.06
N PHE A 78 -11.68 -4.78 -1.88
CA PHE A 78 -12.91 -4.01 -1.70
C PHE A 78 -13.94 -4.75 -0.87
N CYS A 79 -14.79 -4.00 -0.18
CA CYS A 79 -15.92 -4.54 0.56
C CYS A 79 -17.00 -3.47 0.71
N GLY A 80 -18.20 -3.77 0.21
CA GLY A 80 -19.27 -2.79 0.11
C GLY A 80 -18.85 -1.60 -0.75
N ASP A 81 -18.92 -0.40 -0.17
CA ASP A 81 -18.71 0.86 -0.90
C ASP A 81 -17.27 1.38 -0.87
N THR A 82 -16.33 0.62 -0.28
CA THR A 82 -14.93 1.02 -0.15
C THR A 82 -14.01 0.04 -0.87
N GLY A 83 -13.21 0.58 -1.79
CA GLY A 83 -12.08 -0.09 -2.45
C GLY A 83 -10.73 0.47 -1.97
N TYR A 84 -9.69 -0.35 -2.07
CA TYR A 84 -8.32 -0.05 -1.72
C TYR A 84 -7.41 -0.46 -2.87
N LEU A 85 -6.77 0.52 -3.51
CA LEU A 85 -5.66 0.29 -4.44
C LEU A 85 -4.37 0.19 -3.64
N ILE A 86 -3.64 -0.91 -3.77
CA ILE A 86 -2.53 -1.27 -2.89
C ILE A 86 -1.27 -1.53 -3.70
N GLU A 87 -0.19 -0.86 -3.30
CA GLU A 87 1.18 -1.11 -3.76
C GLU A 87 2.03 -1.60 -2.60
N ALA A 88 2.96 -2.53 -2.87
CA ALA A 88 3.94 -3.00 -1.89
C ALA A 88 5.36 -2.64 -2.33
N LYS A 89 6.20 -2.21 -1.38
CA LYS A 89 7.60 -1.87 -1.67
C LYS A 89 8.59 -2.34 -0.62
N GLY A 90 9.69 -2.92 -1.09
CA GLY A 90 10.88 -3.15 -0.29
C GLY A 90 11.70 -1.88 -0.12
N ILE A 91 11.60 -1.21 1.04
CA ILE A 91 12.49 -0.06 1.34
C ILE A 91 13.85 -0.56 1.80
N GLY A 92 13.84 -1.64 2.58
CA GLY A 92 15.02 -2.28 3.12
C GLY A 92 15.83 -1.30 3.98
N GLU A 93 17.00 -0.94 3.49
CA GLU A 93 17.94 -0.08 4.22
C GLU A 93 18.32 1.22 3.51
N ASN A 94 17.78 1.45 2.31
CA ASN A 94 18.19 2.53 1.41
C ASN A 94 17.10 3.61 1.32
N PRO A 95 17.32 4.81 1.90
CA PRO A 95 16.38 5.92 1.80
C PRO A 95 16.08 6.37 0.36
N ALA A 96 16.94 6.06 -0.62
CA ALA A 96 16.66 6.35 -2.03
C ALA A 96 15.44 5.59 -2.56
N ASN A 97 15.04 4.48 -1.93
CA ASN A 97 13.82 3.76 -2.28
C ASN A 97 12.54 4.55 -1.93
N ILE A 98 12.62 5.60 -1.11
CA ILE A 98 11.48 6.51 -0.85
C ILE A 98 11.00 7.17 -2.14
N ALA A 99 11.91 7.51 -3.06
CA ALA A 99 11.52 8.10 -4.35
C ALA A 99 10.66 7.13 -5.19
N LYS A 100 10.86 5.82 -5.05
CA LYS A 100 10.02 4.81 -5.72
C LYS A 100 8.61 4.78 -5.12
N VAL A 101 8.50 4.88 -3.79
CA VAL A 101 7.20 5.01 -3.11
C VAL A 101 6.43 6.23 -3.60
N VAL A 102 7.11 7.37 -3.77
CA VAL A 102 6.47 8.59 -4.29
C VAL A 102 5.97 8.36 -5.72
N ALA A 103 6.76 7.71 -6.58
CA ALA A 103 6.32 7.37 -7.92
C ALA A 103 5.09 6.42 -7.93
N ASP A 104 5.01 5.49 -6.98
CA ASP A 104 3.82 4.65 -6.80
C ASP A 104 2.61 5.45 -6.32
N LEU A 105 2.81 6.43 -5.41
CA LEU A 105 1.74 7.33 -4.97
C LEU A 105 1.21 8.20 -6.12
N GLU A 106 2.08 8.74 -6.96
CA GLU A 106 1.69 9.47 -8.17
C GLU A 106 0.89 8.56 -9.11
N ARG A 107 1.35 7.32 -9.30
CA ARG A 107 0.65 6.34 -10.13
C ARG A 107 -0.72 5.96 -9.57
N LEU A 108 -0.83 5.75 -8.26
CA LEU A 108 -2.08 5.47 -7.55
C LEU A 108 -3.09 6.63 -7.64
N ASN A 109 -2.60 7.86 -7.84
CA ASN A 109 -3.44 9.06 -8.06
C ASN A 109 -3.61 9.41 -9.54
N SER A 110 -3.08 8.61 -10.46
CA SER A 110 -3.16 8.92 -11.88
C SER A 110 -4.58 8.70 -12.43
N PRO A 111 -5.09 9.60 -13.30
CA PRO A 111 -6.36 9.40 -13.98
C PRO A 111 -6.41 8.08 -14.76
N GLN A 112 -5.29 7.65 -15.34
CA GLN A 112 -5.22 6.43 -16.14
C GLN A 112 -5.53 5.16 -15.32
N LEU A 113 -5.10 5.13 -14.05
CA LEU A 113 -5.45 4.02 -13.16
C LEU A 113 -6.93 4.04 -12.80
N GLN A 114 -7.51 5.22 -12.59
CA GLN A 114 -8.95 5.38 -12.36
C GLN A 114 -9.76 4.93 -13.58
N ASP A 115 -9.43 5.40 -14.78
CA ASP A 115 -10.09 5.01 -16.03
C ASP A 115 -10.02 3.49 -16.26
N SER A 116 -8.87 2.89 -15.92
CA SER A 116 -8.68 1.43 -15.98
C SER A 116 -9.63 0.68 -15.04
N LEU A 117 -9.80 1.20 -13.83
CA LEU A 117 -10.72 0.63 -12.84
C LEU A 117 -12.16 0.74 -13.33
N ASP A 118 -12.56 1.91 -13.83
CA ASP A 118 -13.91 2.18 -14.32
C ASP A 118 -14.28 1.25 -15.48
N ILE A 119 -13.36 1.01 -16.42
CA ILE A 119 -13.56 0.05 -17.52
C ILE A 119 -13.73 -1.37 -16.98
N MET A 120 -12.91 -1.79 -16.01
CA MET A 120 -13.01 -3.13 -15.43
C MET A 120 -14.34 -3.40 -14.74
N PHE A 121 -14.94 -2.40 -14.11
CA PHE A 121 -16.26 -2.52 -13.47
C PHE A 121 -17.41 -2.41 -14.48
N LYS A 122 -17.35 -1.42 -15.38
CA LYS A 122 -18.39 -1.15 -16.39
C LYS A 122 -18.60 -2.33 -17.33
N ASP A 123 -17.53 -2.87 -17.91
CA ASP A 123 -17.62 -3.93 -18.93
C ASP A 123 -18.16 -5.25 -18.35
N ARG A 124 -18.10 -5.41 -17.03
CA ARG A 124 -18.48 -6.65 -16.32
C ARG A 124 -19.78 -6.52 -15.52
N SER A 125 -20.48 -5.38 -15.63
CA SER A 125 -21.71 -5.10 -14.87
C SER A 125 -21.56 -5.27 -13.35
N HIS A 126 -20.36 -4.98 -12.83
CA HIS A 126 -20.09 -4.99 -11.40
C HIS A 126 -20.30 -3.58 -10.82
N VAL A 127 -20.80 -3.52 -9.59
CA VAL A 127 -20.90 -2.25 -8.86
C VAL A 127 -19.51 -1.88 -8.37
N GLN A 128 -19.01 -0.72 -8.83
CA GLN A 128 -17.76 -0.15 -8.37
C GLN A 128 -17.95 0.46 -6.97
N PRO A 129 -16.97 0.32 -6.06
CA PRO A 129 -16.98 1.06 -4.79
C PRO A 129 -16.95 2.57 -5.04
N ASN A 130 -17.80 3.35 -4.37
CA ASN A 130 -17.81 4.81 -4.51
C ASN A 130 -16.59 5.47 -3.86
N GLN A 131 -15.95 4.80 -2.87
CA GLN A 131 -14.77 5.30 -2.19
C GLN A 131 -13.55 4.48 -2.56
N ILE A 132 -12.58 5.09 -3.23
CA ILE A 132 -11.31 4.43 -3.60
C ILE A 132 -10.17 5.02 -2.80
N LYS A 133 -9.72 4.27 -1.79
CA LYS A 133 -8.57 4.60 -0.96
C LYS A 133 -7.28 4.07 -1.59
N LYS A 134 -6.17 4.77 -1.38
CA LYS A 134 -4.87 4.43 -1.98
C LYS A 134 -3.87 4.16 -0.87
N LEU A 135 -3.19 3.03 -0.96
CA LEU A 135 -2.35 2.48 0.10
C LEU A 135 -1.00 2.05 -0.47
N VAL A 136 0.07 2.42 0.21
CA VAL A 136 1.38 1.79 0.06
C VAL A 136 1.70 1.02 1.34
N LEU A 137 2.02 -0.25 1.17
CA LEU A 137 2.61 -1.12 2.19
C LEU A 137 4.11 -1.22 1.92
N ALA A 138 4.93 -1.16 2.95
CA ALA A 138 6.37 -1.30 2.79
C ALA A 138 7.00 -2.03 3.96
N ASP A 139 8.19 -2.58 3.76
CA ASP A 139 9.02 -3.12 4.83
C ASP A 139 10.38 -2.40 4.91
N CYS A 140 10.90 -2.29 6.13
CA CYS A 140 12.28 -1.87 6.37
C CYS A 140 12.86 -2.58 7.59
N TRP A 141 14.19 -2.54 7.74
CA TRP A 141 14.86 -3.06 8.94
C TRP A 141 15.76 -2.04 9.66
N LYS A 142 15.62 -0.77 9.33
CA LYS A 142 16.32 0.34 9.98
C LYS A 142 15.31 1.19 10.74
N LYS A 143 15.54 1.34 12.05
CA LYS A 143 14.68 2.14 12.93
C LYS A 143 14.59 3.57 12.44
N GLU A 144 15.70 4.14 11.96
CA GLU A 144 15.77 5.52 11.47
C GLU A 144 14.83 5.75 10.28
N ILE A 145 14.71 4.76 9.39
CA ILE A 145 13.76 4.80 8.26
C ILE A 145 12.32 4.72 8.77
N ALA A 146 12.04 3.80 9.72
CA ALA A 146 10.72 3.65 10.30
C ALA A 146 10.26 4.87 11.11
N ASP A 147 11.18 5.53 11.81
CA ASP A 147 10.94 6.78 12.54
C ASP A 147 10.66 7.91 11.53
N SER A 148 11.51 8.06 10.52
CA SER A 148 11.33 9.08 9.47
C SER A 148 10.03 8.89 8.69
N TRP A 149 9.57 7.65 8.49
CA TRP A 149 8.32 7.37 7.78
C TRP A 149 7.08 7.99 8.42
N GLN A 150 7.05 8.05 9.76
CA GLN A 150 5.91 8.58 10.54
C GLN A 150 6.13 10.00 11.05
N ASP A 151 7.30 10.58 10.81
CA ASP A 151 7.61 11.96 11.14
C ASP A 151 6.90 12.91 10.15
N PRO A 152 6.13 13.92 10.61
CA PRO A 152 5.54 14.94 9.74
C PRO A 152 6.57 15.73 8.90
N SER A 153 7.83 15.78 9.33
CA SER A 153 8.97 16.34 8.60
C SER A 153 9.83 15.28 7.90
N GLY A 154 9.35 14.04 7.84
CA GLY A 154 10.04 12.93 7.23
C GLY A 154 10.11 13.04 5.70
N LYS A 155 11.17 12.48 5.11
CA LYS A 155 11.45 12.56 3.67
C LYS A 155 10.28 12.10 2.79
N LEU A 156 9.55 11.05 3.19
CA LEU A 156 8.37 10.59 2.46
C LEU A 156 7.27 11.66 2.43
N ILE A 157 6.98 12.30 3.56
CA ILE A 157 5.96 13.34 3.66
C ILE A 157 6.38 14.57 2.84
N GLU A 158 7.62 15.00 2.96
CA GLU A 158 8.17 16.12 2.18
C GLU A 158 8.12 15.85 0.67
N ASP A 159 8.55 14.66 0.23
CA ASP A 159 8.58 14.33 -1.20
C ASP A 159 7.17 14.12 -1.76
N ALA A 160 6.23 13.54 -0.99
CA ALA A 160 4.82 13.42 -1.40
C ALA A 160 4.12 14.79 -1.49
N ALA A 161 4.44 15.73 -0.60
CA ALA A 161 3.89 17.07 -0.64
C ALA A 161 4.31 17.84 -1.92
N LYS A 162 5.50 17.57 -2.47
CA LYS A 162 5.97 18.17 -3.75
C LYS A 162 5.13 17.77 -4.95
N VAL A 163 4.46 16.62 -4.88
CA VAL A 163 3.52 16.12 -5.88
C VAL A 163 2.07 16.26 -5.42
N GLU A 164 1.83 17.14 -4.45
CA GLU A 164 0.49 17.50 -3.93
C GLU A 164 -0.28 16.33 -3.31
N ILE A 165 0.42 15.32 -2.79
CA ILE A 165 -0.20 14.15 -2.13
C ILE A 165 -0.04 14.27 -0.62
N ALA A 166 -1.17 14.43 0.08
CA ALA A 166 -1.23 14.37 1.53
C ALA A 166 -1.30 12.91 2.02
N LEU A 167 -0.50 12.57 3.03
CA LEU A 167 -0.39 11.21 3.54
C LEU A 167 -0.72 11.11 5.03
N SER A 168 -1.32 9.98 5.40
CA SER A 168 -1.33 9.48 6.76
C SER A 168 -0.44 8.25 6.83
N THR A 169 0.62 8.32 7.64
CA THR A 169 1.63 7.27 7.73
C THR A 169 1.68 6.62 9.11
N LYS A 170 2.10 5.35 9.15
CA LYS A 170 2.36 4.59 10.37
C LYS A 170 3.54 3.64 10.13
N SER A 171 4.33 3.42 11.17
CA SER A 171 5.28 2.32 11.24
C SER A 171 4.94 1.41 12.42
N ILE A 172 4.96 0.09 12.18
CA ILE A 172 4.62 -0.93 13.17
C ILE A 172 5.81 -1.87 13.30
N HIS A 173 6.38 -1.98 14.51
CA HIS A 173 7.47 -2.90 14.77
C HIS A 173 6.96 -4.34 14.72
N ILE A 174 7.54 -5.15 13.83
CA ILE A 174 7.23 -6.57 13.65
C ILE A 174 8.00 -7.41 14.67
N GLY A 175 9.28 -7.05 14.90
CA GLY A 175 10.15 -7.75 15.83
C GLY A 175 11.62 -7.57 15.51
N THR A 176 12.45 -7.97 16.48
CA THR A 176 13.91 -8.00 16.34
C THR A 176 14.36 -9.41 16.04
N PHE A 177 15.06 -9.57 14.92
CA PHE A 177 15.48 -10.86 14.42
C PHE A 177 16.99 -10.80 14.13
N ASN A 178 17.76 -11.55 14.92
CA ASN A 178 19.21 -11.39 15.05
C ASN A 178 19.57 -9.99 15.55
N LYS A 179 20.02 -9.10 14.67
CA LYS A 179 20.43 -7.71 14.96
C LYS A 179 19.59 -6.67 14.20
N TYR A 180 18.57 -7.10 13.47
CA TYR A 180 17.76 -6.26 12.60
C TYR A 180 16.39 -6.04 13.24
N HIS A 181 15.94 -4.78 13.24
CA HIS A 181 14.62 -4.39 13.74
C HIS A 181 13.68 -4.24 12.57
N TYR A 182 12.73 -5.15 12.41
CA TYR A 182 11.86 -5.16 11.25
C TYR A 182 10.58 -4.36 11.50
N TYR A 183 10.19 -3.59 10.51
CA TYR A 183 9.01 -2.73 10.57
C TYR A 183 8.12 -2.95 9.35
N LEU A 184 6.82 -2.94 9.57
CA LEU A 184 5.80 -2.73 8.56
C LEU A 184 5.51 -1.24 8.48
N LEU A 185 5.67 -0.67 7.30
CA LEU A 185 5.42 0.72 6.98
C LEU A 185 4.12 0.83 6.17
N ILE A 186 3.32 1.84 6.46
CA ILE A 186 2.01 2.04 5.86
C ILE A 186 1.89 3.51 5.51
N ALA A 187 1.53 3.83 4.28
CA ALA A 187 1.17 5.17 3.84
C ALA A 187 -0.18 5.14 3.14
N GLN A 188 -1.13 5.91 3.64
CA GLN A 188 -2.45 6.05 3.04
C GLN A 188 -2.61 7.48 2.54
N VAL A 189 -3.05 7.64 1.28
CA VAL A 189 -3.41 8.95 0.73
C VAL A 189 -4.63 9.48 1.49
N MET A 190 -4.52 10.73 1.96
CA MET A 190 -5.65 11.44 2.54
C MET A 190 -6.39 12.14 1.42
N GLU A 191 -7.71 11.97 1.36
CA GLU A 191 -8.53 12.81 0.50
C GLU A 191 -8.45 14.25 1.03
N SER A 192 -8.12 15.19 0.14
CA SER A 192 -8.31 16.60 0.44
C SER A 192 -9.79 16.80 0.75
N ALA A 193 -10.09 17.46 1.86
CA ALA A 193 -11.46 17.91 2.11
C ALA A 193 -11.87 18.75 0.91
N GLN A 194 -12.77 18.23 0.07
CA GLN A 194 -13.37 19.02 -0.99
C GLN A 194 -13.94 20.26 -0.30
N THR A 195 -13.35 21.43 -0.59
CA THR A 195 -14.03 22.69 -0.36
C THR A 195 -15.31 22.60 -1.18
N CYS A 196 -16.42 22.34 -0.50
CA CYS A 196 -17.74 22.45 -1.06
C CYS A 196 -17.84 23.87 -1.61
N HIS A 197 -17.68 24.02 -2.92
CA HIS A 197 -18.22 25.18 -3.61
C HIS A 197 -19.73 25.01 -3.49
N ALA A 198 -20.32 25.70 -2.52
CA ALA A 198 -21.75 25.92 -2.50
C ALA A 198 -22.10 26.63 -3.81
N GLU A 199 -22.87 25.94 -4.66
CA GLU A 199 -23.61 26.55 -5.76
C GLU A 199 -24.67 27.52 -5.22
#